data_AF-A0A2B9E306-F1
#
_entry.id   AF-A0A2B9E306-F1
#
_cell.length_a   1.000
_cell.length_b   1.000
_cell.length_c   1.000
_cell.angle_alpha   90.00
_cell.angle_beta   90.00
_cell.angle_gamma   90.00
#
_symmetry.space_group_name_H-M   'P 1'
#
loop_
_entity.id
_entity.type
_entity.pdbx_description
1 polymer ?
#
loop_
_entity_poly.entity_id
_entity_poly.type
_entity_poly.pdbx_seq_one_letter_code
_entity_poly.pdbx_strand_id
1 'polypeptide(L)' 'MCSSCSHQGNKKFSSPICTFLKTLSAGDDVDTLIIGGQDKNVDAFVSFDEKTGIATFVKNNGAVLVVGCDQLDALLIDN' A
#
# COMPACT_ATOMS: atom_id res chain seq x y z
N MET A 1 -8.09 -15.79 -38.28
CA MET A 1 -8.69 -16.11 -36.97
C MET A 1 -7.56 -16.24 -35.97
N CYS A 2 -7.36 -15.24 -35.11
CA CYS A 2 -6.53 -15.38 -33.91
C CYS A 2 -7.49 -15.23 -32.72
N SER A 3 -7.64 -16.32 -31.97
CA SER A 3 -8.49 -16.41 -30.80
C SER A 3 -7.85 -15.69 -29.61
N SER A 4 -8.68 -14.93 -28.90
CA SER A 4 -8.49 -14.37 -27.56
C SER A 4 -7.28 -13.44 -27.34
N CYS A 5 -7.38 -12.20 -27.81
CA CYS A 5 -6.81 -11.06 -27.06
C CYS A 5 -7.84 -10.66 -25.99
N SER A 6 -7.81 -11.34 -24.85
CA SER A 6 -8.61 -10.92 -23.71
C SER A 6 -8.14 -9.54 -23.28
N HIS A 7 -9.05 -8.57 -23.25
CA HIS A 7 -8.87 -7.28 -22.60
C HIS A 7 -8.50 -7.55 -21.13
N GLN A 8 -7.21 -7.64 -20.81
CA GLN A 8 -6.75 -7.51 -19.44
C GLN A 8 -6.97 -6.05 -19.04
N GLY A 9 -8.11 -5.79 -18.42
CA GLY A 9 -8.30 -4.57 -17.65
C GLY A 9 -7.12 -4.44 -16.69
N ASN A 10 -6.33 -3.38 -16.89
CA ASN A 10 -5.14 -3.01 -16.15
C ASN A 10 -5.22 -3.36 -14.64
N LYS A 11 -4.66 -4.50 -14.22
CA LYS A 11 -4.36 -4.74 -12.79
C LYS A 11 -3.06 -4.00 -12.45
N LYS A 12 -3.11 -2.67 -12.42
CA LYS A 12 -1.93 -1.81 -12.29
C LYS A 12 -1.22 -1.93 -10.93
N PHE A 13 -1.88 -2.53 -9.93
CA PHE A 13 -1.38 -2.70 -8.55
C PHE A 13 -1.64 -4.12 -8.03
N SER A 14 -1.06 -5.12 -8.69
CA SER A 14 -1.17 -6.53 -8.28
C SER A 14 0.07 -7.06 -7.57
N SER A 15 0.96 -6.20 -7.07
CA SER A 15 2.10 -6.66 -6.28
C SER A 15 1.59 -7.32 -4.98
N PRO A 16 2.38 -8.23 -4.36
CA PRO A 16 2.00 -8.85 -3.10
C PRO A 16 1.70 -7.81 -2.00
N ILE A 17 2.51 -6.75 -1.88
CA ILE A 17 2.28 -5.67 -0.92
C ILE A 17 1.00 -4.88 -1.24
N CYS A 18 0.76 -4.49 -2.50
CA CYS A 18 -0.49 -3.82 -2.87
C CYS A 18 -1.72 -4.69 -2.59
N THR A 19 -1.59 -6.02 -2.69
CA THR A 19 -2.67 -6.96 -2.38
C THR A 19 -2.85 -7.09 -0.86
N PHE A 20 -1.76 -7.12 -0.11
CA PHE A 20 -1.79 -7.16 1.35
C PHE A 20 -2.47 -5.93 1.96
N LEU A 21 -2.19 -4.73 1.45
CA LEU A 21 -2.80 -3.49 1.96
C LEU A 21 -4.34 -3.47 1.87
N LYS A 22 -4.94 -4.32 1.04
CA LYS A 22 -6.41 -4.48 0.94
C LYS A 22 -7.01 -5.22 2.13
N THR A 23 -6.19 -5.95 2.88
CA THR A 23 -6.64 -6.72 4.05
C THR A 23 -6.59 -5.90 5.33
N LEU A 24 -5.94 -4.72 5.30
CA LEU A 24 -5.84 -3.85 6.46
C LEU A 24 -7.11 -3.00 6.62
N SER A 25 -7.46 -2.75 7.88
CA SER A 25 -8.53 -1.85 8.29
C SER A 25 -7.96 -0.52 8.77
N ALA A 26 -8.72 0.56 8.58
CA ALA A 26 -8.33 1.87 9.09
C ALA A 26 -8.13 1.81 10.62
N GLY A 27 -6.97 2.25 11.09
CA GLY A 27 -6.57 2.18 12.49
C GLY A 27 -5.70 0.97 12.84
N ASP A 28 -5.46 0.03 11.91
CA ASP A 28 -4.47 -1.03 12.12
C ASP A 28 -3.09 -0.41 12.39
N ASP A 29 -2.41 -0.95 13.40
CA ASP A 29 -1.13 -0.43 13.89
C ASP A 29 -0.02 -0.75 12.90
N VAL A 30 0.64 0.30 12.42
CA VAL A 30 1.76 0.18 11.47
C VAL A 30 2.86 1.07 11.99
N ASP A 31 3.95 0.47 12.45
CA ASP A 31 5.06 1.22 13.06
C ASP A 31 5.98 1.84 12.01
N THR A 32 6.29 1.07 10.96
CA THR A 32 7.38 1.41 10.04
C THR A 32 7.07 0.99 8.62
N LEU A 33 7.30 1.89 7.68
CA LEU A 33 7.36 1.60 6.25
C LEU A 33 8.81 1.65 5.79
N ILE A 34 9.21 0.73 4.91
CA ILE A 34 10.51 0.78 4.24
C ILE A 34 10.28 1.23 2.80
N ILE A 35 10.88 2.37 2.43
CA ILE A 35 10.75 2.99 1.10
C ILE A 35 12.14 3.36 0.59
N GLY A 36 12.58 2.73 -0.50
CA GLY A 36 13.92 2.92 -1.06
C GLY A 36 15.02 2.50 -0.07
N GLY A 37 14.76 1.46 0.72
CA GLY A 37 15.64 0.98 1.78
C GLY A 37 15.80 1.94 2.97
N GLN A 38 14.90 2.93 3.11
CA GLN A 38 14.90 3.89 4.22
C GLN A 38 13.65 3.74 5.06
N ASP A 39 13.83 3.71 6.37
CA ASP A 39 12.72 3.59 7.32
C ASP A 39 11.94 4.92 7.40
N LYS A 40 10.62 4.78 7.47
CA LYS A 40 9.66 5.86 7.69
C LYS A 40 8.70 5.44 8.80
N ASN A 41 8.87 6.06 9.98
CA ASN A 41 7.98 5.82 11.10
C ASN A 41 6.59 6.40 10.82
N VAL A 42 5.59 5.58 11.09
CA VAL A 42 4.16 5.85 11.00
C VAL A 42 3.52 5.33 12.29
N ASP A 43 2.22 5.54 12.42
CA ASP A 43 1.43 5.20 13.61
C ASP A 43 0.29 4.25 13.23
N ALA A 44 -0.45 4.56 12.15
CA ALA A 44 -1.54 3.69 11.74
C ALA A 44 -1.81 3.74 10.24
N PHE A 45 -2.35 2.65 9.72
CA PHE A 45 -2.94 2.61 8.38
C PHE A 45 -4.26 3.38 8.34
N VAL A 46 -4.48 4.15 7.27
CA VAL A 46 -5.71 4.93 7.08
C VAL A 46 -6.56 4.34 5.96
N SER A 47 -5.98 4.17 4.77
CA SER A 47 -6.72 3.66 3.62
C SER A 47 -5.81 3.24 2.47
N PHE A 48 -6.36 2.42 1.58
CA PHE A 48 -5.73 2.04 0.32
C PHE A 48 -6.73 2.19 -0.83
N ASP A 49 -6.36 2.95 -1.87
CA ASP A 49 -7.13 3.06 -3.10
C ASP A 49 -6.55 2.12 -4.16
N GLU A 50 -7.24 1.01 -4.38
CA GLU A 50 -6.82 -0.02 -5.34
C GLU A 50 -6.77 0.45 -6.79
N LYS A 51 -7.50 1.52 -7.14
CA LYS A 51 -7.53 2.07 -8.51
C LYS A 51 -6.28 2.88 -8.80
N THR A 52 -5.78 3.60 -7.80
CA THR A 52 -4.63 4.50 -7.94
C THR A 52 -3.35 3.91 -7.34
N GLY A 53 -3.45 2.85 -6.55
CA GLY A 53 -2.32 2.23 -5.86
C GLY A 53 -1.79 3.05 -4.69
N ILE A 54 -2.57 4.03 -4.22
CA ILE A 54 -2.16 4.95 -3.17
C ILE A 54 -2.56 4.39 -1.81
N ALA A 55 -1.58 4.28 -0.92
CA ALA A 55 -1.75 3.93 0.48
C ALA A 55 -1.52 5.18 1.35
N THR A 56 -2.35 5.32 2.38
CA THR A 56 -2.33 6.45 3.30
C THR A 56 -2.09 5.95 4.72
N PHE A 57 -1.17 6.61 5.40
CA PHE A 57 -0.80 6.32 6.79
C PHE A 57 -0.78 7.64 7.58
N VAL A 58 -1.02 7.56 8.87
CA VAL A 58 -0.82 8.69 9.79
C VAL A 58 0.48 8.48 10.57
N LYS A 59 1.14 9.58 10.92
CA LYS A 59 2.34 9.60 11.79
C LYS A 59 1.93 10.06 13.18
N ASN A 60 2.76 9.78 14.19
CA ASN A 60 2.46 10.05 15.60
C ASN A 60 2.24 11.54 15.91
N ASN A 61 2.68 12.45 15.03
CA ASN A 61 2.42 13.90 15.14
C ASN A 61 1.16 14.36 14.40
N GLY A 62 0.31 13.44 13.94
CA GLY A 62 -0.89 13.71 13.15
C GLY A 62 -0.65 14.04 11.67
N ALA A 63 0.61 14.05 11.21
CA ALA A 63 0.90 14.23 9.79
C ALA A 63 0.47 12.99 8.98
N VAL A 64 0.05 13.21 7.74
CA VAL A 64 -0.35 12.13 6.82
C VAL A 64 0.78 11.84 5.84
N LEU A 65 1.14 10.56 5.72
CA LEU A 65 2.06 10.05 4.70
C LEU A 65 1.26 9.33 3.61
N VAL A 66 1.44 9.79 2.37
CA VAL A 66 0.79 9.24 1.17
C VAL A 66 1.87 8.62 0.30
N VAL A 67 1.73 7.34 -0.03
CA VAL A 67 2.77 6.57 -0.75
C VAL A 67 2.13 5.62 -1.77
N GLY A 68 2.81 5.39 -2.89
CA GLY A 68 2.43 4.34 -3.83
C GLY A 68 2.80 2.96 -3.29
N CYS A 69 1.90 2.00 -3.35
CA CYS A 69 2.16 0.63 -2.88
C CYS A 69 3.24 -0.11 -3.69
N ASP A 70 3.59 0.42 -4.87
CA ASP A 70 4.69 -0.01 -5.73
C ASP A 70 6.07 0.52 -5.29
N GLN A 71 6.10 1.50 -4.39
CA GLN A 71 7.33 2.07 -3.80
C GLN A 71 7.62 1.51 -2.40
N LEU A 72 6.71 0.72 -1.84
CA LEU A 72 6.92 0.07 -0.55
C LEU A 72 7.79 -1.17 -0.75
N ASP A 73 8.93 -1.20 -0.07
CA ASP A 73 9.80 -2.37 0.00
C ASP A 73 9.27 -3.35 1.06
N ALA A 74 8.81 -2.82 2.20
CA ALA A 74 8.21 -3.57 3.30
C ALA A 74 7.37 -2.67 4.21
N LEU A 75 6.58 -3.27 5.08
CA LEU A 75 5.92 -2.63 6.21
C LEU A 75 6.01 -3.54 7.45
N LEU A 76 6.16 -2.92 8.62
CA LEU A 76 6.14 -3.56 9.92
C LEU A 76 4.82 -3.21 10.59
N ILE A 77 4.15 -4.23 11.08
CA ILE A 77 2.79 -4.20 11.65
C ILE A 77 2.86 -4.98 12.94
N ASP A 78 2.48 -4.34 14.04
CA ASP A 78 2.27 -4.99 15.33
C ASP A 78 0.81 -5.47 15.42
N ASN A 79 0.60 -6.57 16.15
CA ASN A 79 -0.67 -7.30 16.21
C ASN A 79 -1.28 -7.32 17.61
#